data_AF-A0A8S3F7I9-F1
#
_entry.id   AF-A0A8S3F7I9-F1
#
_cell.length_a   1.000
_cell.length_b   1.000
_cell.length_c   1.000
_cell.angle_alpha   90.00
_cell.angle_beta   90.00
_cell.angle_gamma   90.00
#
_symmetry.space_group_name_H-M   'P 1'
#
loop_
_entity.id
_entity.type
_entity.pdbx_description
1 polymer ?
#
loop_
_entity_poly.entity_id
_entity_poly.type
_entity_poly.pdbx_seq_one_letter_code
_entity_poly.pdbx_strand_id
1 'polypeptide(L)' 'RSQILGNRVEMEIADAISQNDTLLRLNLQFDTLGPRVRVTEKLKQNLDVLRKQRLNQKQ' A
#
# COMPACT_ATOMS: atom_id res chain seq x y z
N ARG A 1 -0.71 21.07 7.63
CA ARG A 1 -2.02 20.80 8.25
C ARG A 1 -2.38 19.37 7.87
N SER A 2 -2.60 18.46 8.83
CA SER A 2 -3.13 17.12 8.50
C SER A 2 -4.54 17.34 7.97
N GLN A 3 -4.72 17.21 6.67
CA GLN A 3 -6.01 17.35 6.03
C GLN A 3 -6.68 16.00 6.23
N ILE A 4 -7.54 15.89 7.25
CA ILE A 4 -8.29 14.67 7.53
C ILE A 4 -9.08 14.34 6.26
N LEU A 5 -8.66 13.31 5.52
CA LEU A 5 -9.34 12.91 4.28
C LEU A 5 -10.74 12.34 4.57
N GLY A 6 -11.03 12.03 5.83
CA GLY A 6 -12.29 11.41 6.27
C GLY A 6 -12.24 9.90 6.05
N ASN A 7 -12.76 9.14 7.02
CA ASN A 7 -12.66 7.67 7.07
C ASN A 7 -13.10 7.01 5.74
N ARG A 8 -14.15 7.54 5.09
CA ARG A 8 -14.65 7.03 3.82
C ARG A 8 -13.64 7.16 2.67
N VAL A 9 -13.00 8.32 2.54
CA VAL A 9 -12.02 8.56 1.47
C VAL A 9 -10.74 7.76 1.72
N GLU A 10 -10.29 7.67 2.98
CA GLU A 10 -9.14 6.83 3.33
C GLU A 10 -9.38 5.36 3.02
N MET A 11 -10.60 4.86 3.27
CA MET A 11 -11.00 3.51 2.87
C MET A 11 -11.01 3.32 1.36
N GLU A 12 -11.60 4.25 0.59
CA GLU A 12 -11.62 4.16 -0.88
C GLU A 12 -10.20 4.16 -1.48
N ILE A 13 -9.28 4.97 -0.92
CA ILE A 13 -7.87 4.96 -1.30
C ILE A 13 -7.23 3.60 -0.99
N ALA A 14 -7.49 3.04 0.19
CA ALA A 14 -6.97 1.73 0.58
C ALA A 14 -7.53 0.60 -0.31
N ASP A 15 -8.79 0.68 -0.71
CA ASP A 15 -9.40 -0.27 -1.66
C ASP A 15 -8.74 -0.18 -3.03
N ALA A 16 -8.53 1.04 -3.56
CA ALA A 16 -7.84 1.25 -4.83
C ALA A 16 -6.40 0.71 -4.80
N ILE A 17 -5.65 0.93 -3.71
CA ILE A 17 -4.30 0.40 -3.53
C ILE A 17 -4.31 -1.13 -3.39
N SER A 18 -5.33 -1.70 -2.75
CA SER A 18 -5.44 -3.15 -2.58
C SER A 18 -5.53 -3.89 -3.92
N GLN A 19 -6.08 -3.24 -4.95
CA GLN A 19 -6.15 -3.77 -6.32
C GLN A 19 -4.87 -3.54 -7.13
N ASN A 20 -3.86 -2.87 -6.57
CA ASN A 20 -2.61 -2.56 -7.26
C ASN A 20 -1.44 -3.42 -6.74
N ASP A 21 -0.90 -4.26 -7.62
CA ASP A 21 0.21 -5.17 -7.32
C ASP A 21 1.61 -4.61 -7.66
N THR A 22 1.68 -3.41 -8.24
CA THR A 22 2.92 -2.85 -8.78
C THR A 22 3.45 -1.67 -7.96
N LEU A 23 2.60 -1.00 -7.20
CA LEU A 23 2.97 0.14 -6.36
C LEU A 23 3.84 -0.34 -5.19
N LEU A 24 5.01 0.28 -5.02
CA LEU A 24 5.98 -0.11 -3.99
C LEU A 24 6.03 0.87 -2.81
N ARG A 25 5.66 2.13 -3.04
CA ARG A 25 5.74 3.21 -2.05
C ARG A 25 4.59 4.19 -2.25
N LEU A 26 4.02 4.66 -1.15
CA LEU A 26 3.04 5.71 -1.12
C LEU A 26 3.43 6.71 -0.03
N ASN A 27 3.54 7.99 -0.38
CA ASN A 27 3.82 9.06 0.57
C ASN A 27 2.52 9.81 0.92
N LEU A 28 1.61 9.11 1.58
CA LEU A 28 0.32 9.62 2.05
C LEU A 28 0.16 9.23 3.53
N GLN A 29 -0.19 10.21 4.36
CA GLN A 29 -0.50 9.97 5.76
C GLN A 29 -1.99 9.64 5.90
N PHE A 30 -2.27 8.41 6.31
CA PHE A 30 -3.59 8.04 6.82
C PHE A 30 -3.68 8.49 8.28
N ASP A 31 -4.87 8.85 8.74
CA ASP A 31 -5.16 9.08 10.16
C ASP A 31 -5.89 7.85 10.76
N THR A 32 -6.71 7.14 9.98
CA THR A 32 -7.43 5.93 10.40
C THR A 32 -6.55 4.67 10.36
N LEU A 33 -6.62 3.82 11.40
CA LEU A 33 -5.79 2.61 11.51
C LEU A 33 -6.09 1.57 10.42
N GLY A 34 -7.36 1.32 10.09
CA GLY A 34 -7.76 0.29 9.11
C GLY A 34 -7.12 0.47 7.73
N PRO A 35 -7.37 1.61 7.05
CA PRO A 35 -6.72 1.97 5.78
C PRO A 35 -5.20 1.91 5.84
N ARG A 36 -4.61 2.43 6.93
CA ARG A 36 -3.16 2.46 7.12
C ARG A 36 -2.54 1.06 7.10
N VAL A 37 -3.10 0.13 7.87
CA VAL A 37 -2.59 -1.25 7.96
C VAL A 37 -2.73 -1.94 6.60
N ARG A 38 -3.91 -1.84 5.97
CA ARG A 38 -4.20 -2.49 4.68
C ARG A 38 -3.25 -2.03 3.57
N VAL A 39 -3.00 -0.72 3.48
CA VAL A 39 -2.05 -0.16 2.52
C VAL A 39 -0.62 -0.63 2.82
N THR A 40 -0.22 -0.64 4.09
CA THR A 40 1.13 -1.07 4.48
C THR A 40 1.38 -2.55 4.14
N GLU A 41 0.40 -3.41 4.40
CA GLU A 41 0.47 -4.84 4.06
C GLU A 41 0.56 -5.04 2.55
N LYS A 42 -0.24 -4.32 1.77
CA LYS A 42 -0.22 -4.42 0.31
C LYS A 42 1.13 -4.00 -0.27
N LEU A 43 1.68 -2.87 0.17
CA LEU A 43 3.01 -2.41 -0.29
C LEU A 43 4.11 -3.42 0.10
N LYS A 44 4.02 -4.01 1.29
CA LYS A 44 4.95 -5.07 1.73
C LYS A 44 4.85 -6.32 0.84
N GLN A 45 3.65 -6.73 0.46
CA GLN A 45 3.44 -7.84 -0.47
C GLN A 45 4.06 -7.55 -1.84
N ASN A 46 3.82 -6.37 -2.40
CA ASN A 46 4.38 -5.97 -3.70
C ASN A 46 5.92 -5.95 -3.67
N LEU A 47 6.52 -5.48 -2.56
CA LEU A 47 7.95 -5.57 -2.32
C LEU A 47 8.48 -7.02 -2.26
N ASP A 48 7.74 -7.94 -1.63
CA ASP A 48 8.13 -9.35 -1.59
C ASP A 48 8.05 -10.03 -2.97
N VAL A 49 7.04 -9.69 -3.78
CA VAL A 49 6.94 -10.14 -5.17
C VAL A 49 8.17 -9.69 -5.97
N LEU A 50 8.53 -8.41 -5.88
CA LEU A 50 9.73 -7.89 -6.55
C LEU A 50 11.01 -8.56 -6.04
N ARG A 51 11.11 -8.84 -4.73
CA ARG A 51 12.23 -9.55 -4.14
C ARG A 51 12.36 -10.96 -4.72
N LYS A 52 11.25 -11.70 -4.82
CA LYS A 52 11.22 -13.05 -5.43
C LYS A 52 11.62 -13.03 -6.90
N GLN A 53 11.13 -12.06 -7.67
CA GLN A 53 11.52 -11.89 -9.07
C GLN A 53 13.04 -11.69 -9.23
N ARG A 54 13.65 -10.84 -8.37
CA ARG A 54 15.11 -10.60 -8.38
C ARG A 54 15.93 -11.82 -7.99
N LEU A 55 15.40 -12.70 -7.14
CA LEU A 55 16.08 -13.96 -6.78
C LEU A 55 16.01 -14.96 -7.92
N ASN A 56 14.85 -15.10 -8.56
CA ASN A 56 14.66 -16.00 -9.69
C ASN A 56 15.49 -15.59 -10.92
N GLN A 57 15.76 -14.29 -11.13
CA GLN A 57 16.62 -13.81 -12.21
C GLN A 57 18.12 -14.07 -11.99
N LYS A 58 18.53 -14.42 -10.77
CA LYS A 58 19.92 -14.72 -10.42
C LYS A 58 20.25 -16.21 -10.40
N GLN A 59 19.25 -17.07 -10.67
CA GLN A 59 19.42 -18.52 -10.85
C GLN A 59 19.55 -18.83 -12.33
#